data_AF-A0A1T5HW68-F1
#
_entry.id   AF-A0A1T5HW68-F1
#
_cell.length_a   1.000
_cell.length_b   1.000
_cell.length_c   1.000
_cell.angle_alpha   90.00
_cell.angle_beta   90.00
_cell.angle_gamma   90.00
#
_symmetry.space_group_name_H-M   'P 1'
#
loop_
_entity.id
_entity.type
_entity.pdbx_description
1 polymer ?
#
loop_
_entity_poly.entity_id
_entity_poly.type
_entity_poly.pdbx_seq_one_letter_code
_entity_poly.pdbx_strand_id
1 'polypeptide(L)'
;MSTTTSKNPLLFSLLALIAGGVIGCGVGMKIEKSASAPNLLTCQQQVQAQTEQIKKSEQQYQLLVASNEKQSHQLEQTIKDLTVMTELVDKQKKEFSAQLALLTQKKQKLVATKQKLEVTKKKLNTEVVKLQTTTTKQQVVIDKSQQYFKRQAEMQANVKATQANITELKQAAKGFKKACDEFKSGNSWNWVSQKDCDNYDQQLGLLKDKQALLGAQQQALAVINAEIGKK
;
A
#
# COMPACT_ATOMS: atom_id res chain seq x y z
N MET A 1 -43.43 13.05 -32.90
CA MET A 1 -43.26 11.62 -33.20
C MET A 1 -43.78 10.85 -32.00
N SER A 2 -45.08 10.52 -32.00
CA SER A 2 -45.65 9.19 -32.32
C SER A 2 -45.38 8.23 -31.15
N THR A 3 -46.35 7.64 -30.44
CA THR A 3 -47.63 7.07 -30.90
C THR A 3 -48.66 6.92 -29.76
N THR A 4 -49.92 7.02 -30.18
CA THR A 4 -51.21 6.72 -29.53
C THR A 4 -51.49 5.21 -29.42
N THR A 5 -52.23 4.76 -28.40
CA THR A 5 -53.30 3.70 -28.33
C THR A 5 -53.39 3.18 -26.89
N SER A 6 -54.53 2.85 -26.25
CA SER A 6 -55.76 2.21 -26.73
C SER A 6 -56.95 2.56 -25.81
N LYS A 7 -58.13 2.57 -26.39
CA LYS A 7 -59.43 2.93 -25.82
C LYS A 7 -60.07 1.70 -25.15
N ASN A 8 -60.55 1.84 -23.92
CA ASN A 8 -61.53 0.93 -23.31
C ASN A 8 -62.79 1.72 -22.90
N PRO A 9 -63.84 1.80 -23.76
CA PRO A 9 -65.15 2.28 -23.35
C PRO A 9 -66.07 1.07 -23.15
N LEU A 10 -66.04 0.45 -21.97
CA LEU A 10 -66.95 -0.65 -21.61
C LEU A 10 -67.50 -0.52 -20.18
N LEU A 11 -67.63 0.70 -19.65
CA LEU A 11 -68.09 0.94 -18.28
C LEU A 11 -69.31 1.87 -18.14
N PHE A 12 -70.13 2.06 -19.19
CA PHE A 12 -71.33 2.92 -19.09
C PHE A 12 -72.64 2.31 -19.62
N SER A 13 -72.74 1.00 -19.80
CA SER A 13 -73.96 0.35 -20.32
C SER A 13 -74.76 -0.47 -19.30
N LEU A 14 -74.80 -0.06 -18.03
CA LEU A 14 -75.59 -0.77 -17.01
C LEU A 14 -76.49 0.12 -16.14
N LEU A 15 -76.70 1.39 -16.54
CA LEU A 15 -77.54 2.34 -15.80
C LEU A 15 -78.80 2.81 -16.57
N ALA A 16 -79.18 2.10 -17.63
CA ALA A 16 -80.36 2.43 -18.43
C ALA A 16 -81.34 1.26 -18.52
N LEU A 17 -81.87 0.79 -17.37
CA LEU A 17 -83.07 -0.07 -17.38
C LEU A 17 -83.86 -0.07 -16.06
N ILE A 18 -83.94 1.06 -15.35
CA ILE A 18 -84.89 1.23 -14.23
C ILE A 18 -85.55 2.61 -14.33
N ALA A 19 -86.23 2.86 -15.45
CA ALA A 19 -87.16 3.98 -15.59
C ALA A 19 -88.16 3.62 -16.70
N GLY A 20 -89.32 3.09 -16.30
CA GLY A 20 -90.45 2.88 -17.19
C GLY A 20 -91.09 1.51 -17.04
N GLY A 21 -92.29 1.45 -16.46
CA GLY A 21 -93.11 0.24 -16.49
C GLY A 21 -94.15 0.02 -15.40
N VAL A 22 -94.69 1.07 -14.77
CA VAL A 22 -95.97 0.92 -14.02
C VAL A 22 -97.10 1.19 -15.01
N ILE A 23 -97.56 0.15 -15.71
CA ILE A 23 -98.81 0.18 -16.48
C ILE A 23 -99.88 -0.55 -15.67
N GLY A 24 -100.91 0.19 -15.32
CA GLY A 24 -101.99 -0.22 -14.43
C GLY A 24 -102.96 -1.23 -15.04
N CYS A 25 -103.71 -1.88 -14.15
CA CYS A 25 -105.05 -2.40 -14.44
C CYS A 25 -106.04 -1.46 -13.77
N GLY A 26 -106.79 -0.72 -14.60
CA GLY A 26 -107.79 0.23 -14.15
C GLY A 26 -109.00 -0.45 -13.51
N VAL A 27 -109.59 0.23 -12.53
CA VAL A 27 -110.99 0.03 -12.17
C VAL A 27 -111.66 1.37 -12.37
N GLY A 28 -112.37 1.49 -13.48
CA GLY A 28 -113.02 2.75 -13.84
C GLY A 28 -113.67 2.67 -15.21
N MET A 29 -114.68 1.82 -15.38
CA MET A 29 -115.96 2.25 -15.95
C MET A 29 -117.02 1.15 -15.85
N LYS A 30 -118.14 1.57 -15.27
CA LYS A 30 -119.54 1.17 -15.46
C LYS A 30 -119.86 -0.32 -15.61
N ILE A 31 -120.60 -0.77 -14.59
CA ILE A 31 -121.46 -1.95 -14.57
C ILE A 31 -122.43 -1.88 -15.75
N GLU A 32 -122.33 -2.84 -16.67
CA GLU A 32 -123.47 -3.60 -17.19
C GLU A 32 -123.00 -5.04 -17.45
N LYS A 33 -123.83 -5.99 -17.01
CA LYS A 33 -123.52 -7.42 -16.85
C LYS A 33 -123.29 -8.11 -18.20
N SER A 34 -122.24 -8.93 -18.31
CA SER A 34 -122.33 -10.41 -18.37
C SER A 34 -121.10 -11.06 -19.03
N ALA A 35 -120.54 -12.04 -18.32
CA ALA A 35 -119.82 -13.22 -18.83
C ALA A 35 -118.46 -13.05 -19.54
N SER A 36 -117.40 -13.37 -18.76
CA SER A 36 -116.30 -14.31 -19.07
C SER A 36 -114.95 -13.70 -18.69
N ALA A 37 -114.46 -14.08 -17.52
CA ALA A 37 -113.10 -13.77 -17.08
C ALA A 37 -112.15 -14.90 -17.49
N PRO A 38 -111.31 -14.73 -18.53
CA PRO A 38 -109.94 -15.20 -18.51
C PRO A 38 -109.11 -14.01 -17.96
N ASN A 39 -108.10 -14.12 -17.10
CA ASN A 39 -107.08 -15.15 -17.04
C ASN A 39 -106.26 -14.95 -15.74
N LEU A 40 -106.89 -15.18 -14.58
CA LEU A 40 -106.23 -15.01 -13.26
C LEU A 40 -105.00 -15.94 -13.13
N LEU A 41 -105.07 -17.10 -13.77
CA LEU A 41 -104.05 -18.14 -13.74
C LEU A 41 -102.77 -17.72 -14.52
N THR A 42 -102.90 -17.07 -15.68
CA THR A 42 -101.71 -16.50 -16.37
C THR A 42 -101.10 -15.32 -15.64
N CYS A 43 -101.92 -14.52 -14.94
CA CYS A 43 -101.41 -13.43 -14.10
C CYS A 43 -100.58 -14.00 -12.93
N GLN A 44 -101.07 -15.06 -12.28
CA GLN A 44 -100.34 -15.75 -11.22
C GLN A 44 -99.03 -16.39 -11.73
N GLN A 45 -99.06 -16.99 -12.93
CA GLN A 45 -97.89 -17.60 -13.55
C GLN A 45 -96.83 -16.54 -13.93
N GLN A 46 -97.25 -15.36 -14.37
CA GLN A 46 -96.36 -14.26 -14.71
C GLN A 46 -95.73 -13.62 -13.46
N VAL A 47 -96.48 -13.50 -12.37
CA VAL A 47 -95.94 -13.05 -11.08
C VAL A 47 -94.93 -14.05 -10.53
N GLN A 48 -95.20 -15.36 -10.65
CA GLN A 48 -94.24 -16.41 -10.26
C GLN A 48 -92.97 -16.35 -11.10
N ALA A 49 -93.09 -16.23 -12.43
CA ALA A 49 -91.94 -16.13 -13.33
C ALA A 49 -91.08 -14.88 -13.03
N GLN A 50 -91.70 -13.72 -12.75
CA GLN A 50 -90.96 -12.53 -12.31
C GLN A 50 -90.30 -12.71 -10.95
N THR A 51 -90.97 -13.38 -10.01
CA THR A 51 -90.41 -13.64 -8.67
C THR A 51 -89.18 -14.55 -8.77
N GLU A 52 -89.22 -15.58 -9.62
CA GLU A 52 -88.06 -16.44 -9.88
C GLU A 52 -86.91 -15.68 -10.57
N GLN A 53 -87.23 -14.79 -11.52
CA GLN A 53 -86.24 -13.93 -12.17
C GLN A 53 -85.55 -12.99 -11.18
N ILE A 54 -86.32 -12.37 -10.29
CA ILE A 54 -85.80 -11.49 -9.24
C ILE A 54 -84.88 -12.31 -8.31
N LYS A 55 -85.31 -13.50 -7.89
CA LYS A 55 -84.51 -14.36 -7.01
C LYS A 55 -83.20 -14.81 -7.66
N LYS A 56 -83.22 -15.10 -8.97
CA LYS A 56 -82.01 -15.41 -9.75
C LYS A 56 -81.09 -14.21 -9.89
N SER A 57 -81.65 -13.01 -10.09
CA SER A 57 -80.88 -11.76 -10.17
C SER A 57 -80.24 -11.41 -8.82
N GLU A 58 -80.93 -11.67 -7.71
CA GLU A 58 -80.44 -11.46 -6.35
C GLU A 58 -79.27 -12.40 -6.03
N GLN A 59 -79.37 -13.67 -6.43
CA GLN A 59 -78.26 -14.63 -6.31
C GLN A 59 -77.03 -14.21 -7.13
N GLN A 60 -77.23 -13.71 -8.36
CA GLN A 60 -76.13 -13.18 -9.17
C GLN A 60 -75.50 -11.94 -8.54
N TYR A 61 -76.31 -11.05 -7.95
CA TYR A 61 -75.82 -9.88 -7.24
C TYR A 61 -74.99 -10.27 -6.01
N GLN A 62 -75.44 -11.24 -5.21
CA GLN A 62 -74.69 -11.73 -4.05
C GLN A 62 -73.35 -12.36 -4.45
N LEU A 63 -73.32 -13.13 -5.55
CA LEU A 63 -72.07 -13.67 -6.11
C LEU A 63 -71.11 -12.56 -6.57
N LEU A 64 -71.64 -11.52 -7.20
CA LEU A 64 -70.84 -10.39 -7.66
C LEU A 64 -70.25 -9.61 -6.48
N VAL A 65 -71.05 -9.36 -5.43
CA VAL A 65 -70.61 -8.69 -4.19
C VAL A 65 -69.52 -9.50 -3.50
N ALA A 66 -69.72 -10.81 -3.31
CA ALA A 66 -68.72 -11.69 -2.69
C ALA A 66 -67.42 -11.75 -3.51
N SER A 67 -67.50 -11.74 -4.85
CA SER A 67 -66.33 -11.67 -5.72
C SER A 67 -65.59 -10.33 -5.58
N ASN A 68 -66.32 -9.23 -5.47
CA ASN A 68 -65.76 -7.88 -5.34
C ASN A 68 -65.06 -7.69 -3.98
N GLU A 69 -65.67 -8.19 -2.89
CA GLU A 69 -65.05 -8.22 -1.56
C GLU A 69 -63.76 -9.03 -1.55
N LYS A 70 -63.75 -10.21 -2.21
CA LYS A 70 -62.54 -11.02 -2.36
C LYS A 70 -61.45 -10.29 -3.14
N GLN A 71 -61.80 -9.61 -4.23
CA GLN A 71 -60.87 -8.80 -5.03
C GLN A 71 -60.32 -7.62 -4.23
N SER A 72 -61.17 -6.96 -3.45
CA SER A 72 -60.78 -5.85 -2.57
C SER A 72 -59.76 -6.31 -1.53
N HIS A 73 -59.98 -7.46 -0.88
CA HIS A 73 -59.02 -8.04 0.05
C HIS A 73 -57.69 -8.44 -0.60
N GLN A 74 -57.72 -9.00 -1.80
CA GLN A 74 -56.49 -9.33 -2.55
C GLN A 74 -55.71 -8.07 -2.93
N LEU A 75 -56.41 -7.03 -3.39
CA LEU A 75 -55.79 -5.75 -3.72
C LEU A 75 -55.16 -5.11 -2.48
N GLU A 76 -55.84 -5.16 -1.34
CA GLU A 76 -55.33 -4.65 -0.07
C GLU A 76 -54.08 -5.40 0.40
N GLN A 77 -54.05 -6.73 0.25
CA GLN A 77 -52.86 -7.54 0.53
C GLN A 77 -51.70 -7.21 -0.42
N THR A 78 -51.97 -7.11 -1.72
CA THR A 78 -50.94 -6.74 -2.70
C THR A 78 -50.37 -5.36 -2.43
N ILE A 79 -51.19 -4.38 -2.03
CA ILE A 79 -50.72 -3.05 -1.63
C ILE A 79 -49.81 -3.14 -0.39
N LYS A 80 -50.19 -3.94 0.61
CA LYS A 80 -49.35 -4.17 1.80
C LYS A 80 -48.00 -4.80 1.43
N ASP A 81 -48.00 -5.85 0.61
CA ASP A 81 -46.78 -6.53 0.16
C ASP A 81 -45.88 -5.61 -0.68
N LEU A 82 -46.47 -4.80 -1.57
CA LEU A 82 -45.73 -3.82 -2.37
C LEU A 82 -45.06 -2.76 -1.49
N THR A 83 -45.76 -2.32 -0.44
CA THR A 83 -45.24 -1.34 0.53
C THR A 83 -44.06 -1.92 1.30
N VAL A 84 -44.18 -3.15 1.79
CA VAL A 84 -43.11 -3.87 2.49
C VAL A 84 -41.91 -4.09 1.57
N MET A 85 -42.12 -4.52 0.33
CA MET A 85 -41.05 -4.70 -0.66
C MET A 85 -40.34 -3.38 -0.99
N THR A 86 -41.08 -2.28 -1.09
CA THR A 86 -40.51 -0.96 -1.35
C THR A 86 -39.61 -0.50 -0.21
N GLU A 87 -40.06 -0.66 1.05
CA GLU A 87 -39.24 -0.36 2.22
C GLU A 87 -37.97 -1.23 2.29
N LEU A 88 -38.08 -2.51 1.93
CA LEU A 88 -36.97 -3.46 1.94
C LEU A 88 -35.92 -3.10 0.88
N VAL A 89 -36.35 -2.74 -0.33
CA VAL A 89 -35.47 -2.24 -1.40
C VAL A 89 -34.79 -0.93 -1.01
N ASP A 90 -35.51 0.00 -0.38
CA ASP A 90 -34.92 1.27 0.07
C ASP A 90 -33.92 1.05 1.21
N LYS A 91 -34.20 0.12 2.12
CA LYS A 91 -33.27 -0.28 3.18
C LYS A 91 -32.01 -0.91 2.59
N GLN A 92 -32.14 -1.84 1.63
CA GLN A 92 -31.00 -2.45 0.94
C GLN A 92 -30.18 -1.41 0.16
N LYS A 93 -30.82 -0.47 -0.55
CA LYS A 93 -30.11 0.61 -1.24
C LYS A 93 -29.28 1.45 -0.28
N LYS A 94 -29.81 1.76 0.91
CA LYS A 94 -29.08 2.49 1.95
C LYS A 94 -27.91 1.67 2.51
N GLU A 95 -28.09 0.37 2.74
CA GLU A 95 -27.00 -0.51 3.20
C GLU A 95 -25.91 -0.68 2.13
N PHE A 96 -26.27 -0.88 0.87
CA PHE A 96 -25.30 -0.98 -0.23
C PHE A 96 -24.55 0.32 -0.45
N SER A 97 -25.22 1.47 -0.36
CA SER A 97 -24.54 2.77 -0.48
C SER A 97 -23.58 3.01 0.69
N ALA A 98 -23.96 2.63 1.92
CA ALA A 98 -23.09 2.69 3.08
C ALA A 98 -21.86 1.76 2.93
N GLN A 99 -22.05 0.53 2.43
CA GLN A 99 -20.96 -0.41 2.16
C GLN A 99 -20.01 0.10 1.06
N LEU A 100 -20.55 0.69 -0.01
CA LEU A 100 -19.75 1.31 -1.07
C LEU A 100 -18.93 2.49 -0.56
N ALA A 101 -19.51 3.34 0.29
CA ALA A 101 -18.79 4.43 0.92
C ALA A 101 -17.64 3.91 1.81
N LEU A 102 -17.90 2.87 2.59
CA LEU A 102 -16.91 2.26 3.49
C LEU A 102 -15.78 1.56 2.72
N LEU A 103 -16.09 0.88 1.61
CA LEU A 103 -15.10 0.30 0.69
C LEU A 103 -14.25 1.39 0.03
N THR A 104 -14.87 2.49 -0.40
CA THR A 104 -14.15 3.64 -0.99
C THR A 104 -13.19 4.26 0.02
N GLN A 105 -13.64 4.45 1.26
CA GLN A 105 -12.80 4.96 2.35
C GLN A 105 -11.63 4.00 2.67
N LYS A 106 -11.89 2.69 2.75
CA LYS A 106 -10.83 1.68 2.95
C LYS A 106 -9.82 1.70 1.82
N LYS A 107 -10.26 1.80 0.56
CA LYS A 107 -9.39 1.88 -0.61
C LYS A 107 -8.49 3.13 -0.56
N GLN A 108 -9.03 4.29 -0.21
CA GLN A 108 -8.25 5.52 -0.04
C GLN A 108 -7.21 5.40 1.09
N LYS A 109 -7.60 4.85 2.25
CA LYS A 109 -6.67 4.58 3.36
C LYS A 109 -5.55 3.63 2.93
N LEU A 110 -5.85 2.60 2.15
CA LEU A 110 -4.87 1.65 1.65
C LEU A 110 -3.85 2.34 0.71
N VAL A 111 -4.32 3.20 -0.20
CA VAL A 111 -3.47 3.98 -1.10
C VAL A 111 -2.56 4.91 -0.32
N ALA A 112 -3.10 5.66 0.65
CA ALA A 112 -2.32 6.55 1.51
C ALA A 112 -1.27 5.77 2.33
N THR A 113 -1.62 4.59 2.83
CA THR A 113 -0.69 3.72 3.58
C THR A 113 0.42 3.20 2.67
N LYS A 114 0.10 2.75 1.44
CA LYS A 114 1.11 2.34 0.44
C LYS A 114 2.08 3.47 0.10
N GLN A 115 1.58 4.70 -0.10
CA GLN A 115 2.42 5.87 -0.37
C GLN A 115 3.36 6.18 0.81
N LYS A 116 2.84 6.16 2.05
CA LYS A 116 3.67 6.34 3.26
C LYS A 116 4.75 5.26 3.38
N LEU A 117 4.41 4.00 3.07
CA LEU A 117 5.36 2.89 3.09
C LEU A 117 6.48 3.08 2.06
N GLU A 118 6.14 3.48 0.83
CA GLU A 118 7.13 3.76 -0.22
C GLU A 118 8.06 4.92 0.15
N VAL A 119 7.54 6.01 0.71
CA VAL A 119 8.38 7.13 1.19
C VAL A 119 9.29 6.68 2.33
N THR A 120 8.78 5.88 3.27
CA THR A 120 9.56 5.34 4.39
C THR A 120 10.66 4.41 3.89
N LYS A 121 10.37 3.54 2.92
CA LYS A 121 11.34 2.66 2.27
C LYS A 121 12.43 3.45 1.56
N LYS A 122 12.08 4.52 0.83
CA LYS A 122 13.06 5.41 0.18
C LYS A 122 13.95 6.10 1.21
N LYS A 123 13.38 6.67 2.28
CA LYS A 123 14.16 7.29 3.38
C LYS A 123 15.11 6.29 4.03
N LEU A 124 14.62 5.08 4.33
CA LEU A 124 15.43 4.02 4.92
C LEU A 124 16.60 3.64 4.00
N ASN A 125 16.35 3.45 2.70
CA ASN A 125 17.41 3.17 1.74
C ASN A 125 18.45 4.31 1.67
N THR A 126 18.01 5.57 1.70
CA THR A 126 18.92 6.72 1.74
C THR A 126 19.80 6.72 2.99
N GLU A 127 19.22 6.46 4.17
CA GLU A 127 19.98 6.37 5.41
C GLU A 127 20.94 5.18 5.43
N VAL A 128 20.54 4.02 4.90
CA VAL A 128 21.43 2.86 4.73
C VAL A 128 22.62 3.19 3.84
N VAL A 129 22.40 3.86 2.69
CA VAL A 129 23.50 4.28 1.79
C VAL A 129 24.42 5.30 2.47
N LYS A 130 23.88 6.26 3.23
CA LYS A 130 24.70 7.20 4.01
C LYS A 130 25.54 6.46 5.05
N LEU A 131 24.95 5.54 5.82
CA LEU A 131 25.65 4.76 6.83
C LEU A 131 26.75 3.90 6.22
N GLN A 132 26.47 3.21 5.11
CA GLN A 132 27.48 2.45 4.37
C GLN A 132 28.61 3.37 3.90
N THR A 133 28.29 4.53 3.32
CA THR A 133 29.31 5.49 2.87
C THR A 133 30.19 5.99 4.02
N THR A 134 29.57 6.32 5.17
CA THR A 134 30.30 6.74 6.37
C THR A 134 31.17 5.63 6.91
N THR A 135 30.67 4.39 6.95
CA THR A 135 31.42 3.21 7.39
C THR A 135 32.62 2.96 6.49
N THR A 136 32.45 3.01 5.16
CA THR A 136 33.57 2.88 4.21
C THR A 136 34.59 3.99 4.39
N LYS A 137 34.16 5.25 4.59
CA LYS A 137 35.08 6.36 4.87
C LYS A 137 35.86 6.15 6.17
N GLN A 138 35.18 5.70 7.23
CA GLN A 138 35.81 5.38 8.52
C GLN A 138 36.81 4.23 8.37
N GLN A 139 36.45 3.17 7.65
CA GLN A 139 37.34 2.04 7.38
C GLN A 139 38.60 2.50 6.63
N VAL A 140 38.46 3.31 5.58
CA VAL A 140 39.61 3.86 4.84
C VAL A 140 40.52 4.70 5.74
N VAL A 141 39.95 5.47 6.68
CA VAL A 141 40.74 6.27 7.63
C VAL A 141 41.50 5.37 8.61
N ILE A 142 40.86 4.31 9.11
CA ILE A 142 41.45 3.32 10.02
C ILE A 142 42.56 2.52 9.31
N ASP A 143 42.30 2.03 8.10
CA ASP A 143 43.30 1.28 7.33
C ASP A 143 44.52 2.16 7.02
N LYS A 144 44.28 3.42 6.62
CA LYS A 144 45.37 4.39 6.41
C LYS A 144 46.14 4.65 7.70
N SER A 145 45.47 4.83 8.84
CA SER A 145 46.16 5.07 10.10
C SER A 145 47.02 3.87 10.51
N GLN A 146 46.50 2.64 10.39
CA GLN A 146 47.26 1.43 10.64
C GLN A 146 48.49 1.31 9.73
N GLN A 147 48.36 1.61 8.44
CA GLN A 147 49.49 1.64 7.51
C GLN A 147 50.55 2.67 7.91
N TYR A 148 50.14 3.88 8.32
CA TYR A 148 51.08 4.90 8.80
C TYR A 148 51.82 4.45 10.06
N PHE A 149 51.12 3.89 11.06
CA PHE A 149 51.76 3.40 12.28
C PHE A 149 52.72 2.23 12.01
N LYS A 150 52.34 1.30 11.12
CA LYS A 150 53.22 0.20 10.72
C LYS A 150 54.49 0.74 10.04
N ARG A 151 54.34 1.65 9.08
CA ARG A 151 55.46 2.27 8.37
C ARG A 151 56.36 3.08 9.31
N GLN A 152 55.77 3.77 10.29
CA GLN A 152 56.50 4.50 11.32
C GLN A 152 57.33 3.56 12.18
N ALA A 153 56.75 2.45 12.67
CA ALA A 153 57.45 1.46 13.48
C ALA A 153 58.59 0.79 12.72
N GLU A 154 58.37 0.39 11.46
CA GLU A 154 59.41 -0.16 10.58
C GLU A 154 60.56 0.83 10.35
N MET A 155 60.24 2.10 10.10
CA MET A 155 61.25 3.14 9.90
C MET A 155 62.05 3.41 11.18
N GLN A 156 61.40 3.45 12.35
CA GLN A 156 62.09 3.57 13.64
C GLN A 156 63.03 2.40 13.91
N ALA A 157 62.61 1.18 13.59
CA ALA A 157 63.46 -0.01 13.68
C ALA A 157 64.69 0.10 12.77
N ASN A 158 64.50 0.56 11.52
CA ASN A 158 65.59 0.79 10.57
C ASN A 158 66.58 1.86 11.07
N VAL A 159 66.09 2.98 11.60
CA VAL A 159 66.94 4.02 12.21
C VAL A 159 67.77 3.43 13.35
N LYS A 160 67.14 2.65 14.24
CA LYS A 160 67.84 2.01 15.38
C LYS A 160 68.90 1.01 14.91
N ALA A 161 68.59 0.20 13.91
CA ALA A 161 69.53 -0.75 13.33
C ALA A 161 70.71 -0.06 12.63
N THR A 162 70.46 0.99 11.84
CA THR A 162 71.51 1.78 11.19
C THR A 162 72.40 2.49 12.23
N GLN A 163 71.80 3.02 13.31
CA GLN A 163 72.55 3.63 14.40
C GLN A 163 73.47 2.62 15.12
N ALA A 164 72.99 1.39 15.33
CA ALA A 164 73.80 0.31 15.88
C ALA A 164 74.98 -0.03 14.95
N ASN A 165 74.72 -0.21 13.65
CA ASN A 165 75.76 -0.46 12.64
C ASN A 165 76.81 0.67 12.60
N ILE A 166 76.41 1.94 12.68
CA ILE A 166 77.36 3.07 12.74
C ILE A 166 78.23 2.95 14.00
N THR A 167 77.66 2.54 15.13
CA THR A 167 78.40 2.39 16.39
C THR A 167 79.43 1.27 16.28
N GLU A 168 79.06 0.12 15.71
CA GLU A 168 79.95 -1.00 15.46
C GLU A 168 81.07 -0.63 14.47
N LEU A 169 80.73 0.00 13.33
CA LEU A 169 81.72 0.46 12.35
C LEU A 169 82.68 1.49 12.95
N LYS A 170 82.19 2.41 13.80
CA LYS A 170 83.04 3.35 14.54
C LYS A 170 84.03 2.64 15.47
N GLN A 171 83.60 1.59 16.14
CA GLN A 171 84.47 0.80 17.01
C GLN A 171 85.50 0.02 16.19
N ALA A 172 85.09 -0.64 15.11
CA ALA A 172 85.99 -1.37 14.21
C ALA A 172 87.03 -0.44 13.57
N ALA A 173 86.61 0.73 13.09
CA ALA A 173 87.49 1.74 12.50
C ALA A 173 88.56 2.23 13.49
N LYS A 174 88.29 2.30 14.80
CA LYS A 174 89.32 2.65 15.81
C LYS A 174 90.44 1.61 15.87
N GLY A 175 90.12 0.33 15.72
CA GLY A 175 91.10 -0.76 15.69
C GLY A 175 92.03 -0.63 14.48
N PHE A 176 91.46 -0.48 13.28
CA PHE A 176 92.23 -0.28 12.05
C PHE A 176 93.00 1.04 12.04
N LYS A 177 92.44 2.11 12.64
CA LYS A 177 93.16 3.38 12.82
C LYS A 177 94.45 3.19 13.58
N LYS A 178 94.39 2.50 14.73
CA LYS A 178 95.57 2.26 15.56
C LYS A 178 96.64 1.48 14.80
N ALA A 179 96.26 0.41 14.10
CA ALA A 179 97.17 -0.38 13.27
C ALA A 179 97.79 0.44 12.11
N CYS A 180 97.00 1.28 11.44
CA CYS A 180 97.48 2.17 10.38
C CYS A 180 98.41 3.27 10.90
N ASP A 181 98.10 3.88 12.06
CA ASP A 181 98.94 4.90 12.69
C ASP A 181 100.29 4.28 13.14
N GLU A 182 100.27 3.05 13.69
CA GLU A 182 101.48 2.28 14.04
C GLU A 182 102.33 1.97 12.79
N PHE A 183 101.72 1.52 11.69
CA PHE A 183 102.41 1.30 10.40
C PHE A 183 103.06 2.59 9.88
N LYS A 184 102.32 3.72 9.87
CA LYS A 184 102.82 5.01 9.38
C LYS A 184 103.92 5.62 10.26
N SER A 185 103.92 5.33 11.56
CA SER A 185 104.93 5.84 12.50
C SER A 185 106.29 5.15 12.37
N GLY A 186 106.39 4.03 11.63
CA GLY A 186 107.62 3.25 11.47
C GLY A 186 108.08 2.51 12.74
N ASN A 187 107.33 2.60 13.84
CA ASN A 187 107.67 2.02 15.16
C ASN A 187 107.12 0.61 15.39
N SER A 188 106.69 -0.09 14.33
CA SER A 188 105.95 -1.35 14.52
C SER A 188 106.87 -2.56 14.75
N TRP A 189 106.83 -3.11 15.96
CA TRP A 189 107.20 -4.51 16.26
C TRP A 189 106.07 -5.50 15.93
N ASN A 190 104.87 -4.99 15.63
CA ASN A 190 103.68 -5.75 15.26
C ASN A 190 103.62 -6.01 13.75
N TRP A 191 103.01 -7.13 13.33
CA TRP A 191 102.71 -7.45 11.92
C TRP A 191 101.57 -6.57 11.36
N VAL A 192 101.77 -5.25 11.25
CA VAL A 192 100.83 -4.30 10.59
C VAL A 192 101.35 -3.92 9.21
N SER A 193 100.44 -3.58 8.31
CA SER A 193 100.74 -3.36 6.88
C SER A 193 99.91 -2.25 6.25
N GLN A 194 100.24 -1.88 5.01
CA GLN A 194 99.43 -0.98 4.18
C GLN A 194 97.95 -1.42 4.10
N LYS A 195 97.69 -2.73 4.14
CA LYS A 195 96.34 -3.30 4.13
C LYS A 195 95.49 -2.85 5.32
N ASP A 196 96.08 -2.53 6.46
CA ASP A 196 95.37 -2.00 7.63
C ASP A 196 94.91 -0.56 7.42
N CYS A 197 95.68 0.24 6.68
CA CYS A 197 95.27 1.57 6.23
C CYS A 197 94.16 1.48 5.18
N ASP A 198 94.26 0.56 4.22
CA ASP A 198 93.22 0.36 3.20
C ASP A 198 91.90 -0.11 3.85
N ASN A 199 91.97 -1.01 4.85
CA ASN A 199 90.82 -1.43 5.64
C ASN A 199 90.22 -0.27 6.45
N TYR A 200 91.06 0.59 7.04
CA TYR A 200 90.59 1.78 7.74
C TYR A 200 89.84 2.74 6.81
N ASP A 201 90.39 3.03 5.64
CA ASP A 201 89.76 3.91 4.64
C ASP A 201 88.46 3.31 4.11
N GLN A 202 88.40 1.98 3.90
CA GLN A 202 87.17 1.28 3.56
C GLN A 202 86.10 1.41 4.65
N GLN A 203 86.47 1.26 5.93
CA GLN A 203 85.56 1.44 7.06
C GLN A 203 85.05 2.88 7.18
N LEU A 204 85.89 3.88 6.90
CA LEU A 204 85.46 5.28 6.84
C LEU A 204 84.47 5.53 5.71
N GLY A 205 84.68 4.93 4.53
CA GLY A 205 83.73 4.98 3.41
C GLY A 205 82.37 4.42 3.79
N LEU A 206 82.34 3.20 4.34
CA LEU A 206 81.11 2.54 4.81
C LEU A 206 80.40 3.35 5.91
N LEU A 207 81.17 3.95 6.82
CA LEU A 207 80.63 4.79 7.89
C LEU A 207 79.97 6.05 7.33
N LYS A 208 80.57 6.70 6.33
CA LYS A 208 79.98 7.85 5.62
C LYS A 208 78.67 7.46 4.92
N ASP A 209 78.65 6.32 4.24
CA ASP A 209 77.44 5.82 3.56
C ASP A 209 76.31 5.51 4.55
N LYS A 210 76.63 4.85 5.68
CA LYS A 210 75.65 4.57 6.73
C LYS A 210 75.15 5.83 7.43
N GLN A 211 76.00 6.84 7.63
CA GLN A 211 75.59 8.14 8.15
C GLN A 211 74.64 8.88 7.20
N ALA A 212 74.92 8.85 5.90
CA ALA A 212 74.02 9.40 4.88
C ALA A 212 72.67 8.66 4.87
N LEU A 213 72.70 7.31 4.94
CA LEU A 213 71.50 6.48 5.05
C LEU A 213 70.69 6.80 6.31
N LEU A 214 71.34 6.98 7.46
CA LEU A 214 70.67 7.38 8.69
C LEU A 214 69.98 8.73 8.55
N GLY A 215 70.65 9.72 7.95
CA GLY A 215 70.06 11.03 7.68
C GLY A 215 68.82 10.94 6.78
N ALA A 216 68.89 10.14 5.71
CA ALA A 216 67.74 9.89 4.84
C ALA A 216 66.59 9.18 5.57
N GLN A 217 66.88 8.19 6.42
CA GLN A 217 65.88 7.48 7.23
C GLN A 217 65.22 8.41 8.27
N GLN A 218 65.99 9.29 8.91
CA GLN A 218 65.47 10.30 9.85
C GLN A 218 64.59 11.32 9.15
N GLN A 219 64.97 11.77 7.95
CA GLN A 219 64.15 12.66 7.13
C GLN A 219 62.85 11.98 6.69
N ALA A 220 62.91 10.72 6.26
CA ALA A 220 61.73 9.93 5.91
C ALA A 220 60.80 9.73 7.13
N LEU A 221 61.37 9.50 8.32
CA LEU A 221 60.61 9.43 9.57
C LEU A 221 59.90 10.75 9.88
N ALA A 222 60.58 11.89 9.70
CA ALA A 222 59.99 13.21 9.92
C ALA A 222 58.82 13.47 8.96
N VAL A 223 58.94 13.04 7.69
CA VAL A 223 57.84 13.10 6.72
C VAL A 223 56.66 12.24 7.16
N ILE A 224 56.89 10.99 7.56
CA ILE A 224 55.83 10.09 8.07
C ILE A 224 55.14 10.70 9.30
N ASN A 225 55.91 11.29 10.24
CA ASN A 225 55.34 11.94 11.42
C ASN A 225 54.53 13.19 11.07
N ALA A 226 54.97 13.98 10.09
CA ALA A 226 54.23 15.14 9.61
C ALA A 226 52.93 14.74 8.88
N GLU A 227 52.93 13.64 8.13
CA GLU A 227 51.73 13.07 7.51
C GLU A 227 50.73 12.55 8.55
N ILE A 228 51.21 12.04 9.69
CA ILE A 228 50.37 11.64 10.83
C ILE A 228 49.78 12.86 11.55
N GLY A 229 50.58 13.92 11.77
CA GLY A 229 50.17 15.11 12.53
C GLY A 229 49.31 16.14 11.77
N LYS A 230 49.17 16.02 10.44
CA LYS A 230 48.33 16.90 9.59
C LYS A 230 46.86 16.46 9.51
N LYS A 231 46.38 15.64 10.43
CA LYS A 231 44.98 15.18 10.48
C LYS A 231 44.18 15.87 11.58
#